data_AF-A0A852V4C9-F1
#
_entry.id   AF-A0A852V4C9-F1
#
_cell.length_a   1.000
_cell.length_b   1.000
_cell.length_c   1.000
_cell.angle_alpha   90.00
_cell.angle_beta   90.00
_cell.angle_gamma   90.00
#
_symmetry.space_group_name_H-M   'P 1'
#
loop_
_entity.id
_entity.type
_entity.pdbx_description
1 polymer ?
#
loop_
_entity_poly.entity_id
_entity_poly.type
_entity_poly.pdbx_seq_one_letter_code
_entity_poly.pdbx_strand_id
1 'polypeptide(L)'
;MFATHRPHRLNRLGVSRCRLLRVEGRDLHVADLDALDGTPVLDIKPYMREFAPQTPVRQPGWSSDLMRDYYRPVTEGPAGP
;
A
#
# COMPACT_ATOMS: atom_id res chain seq x y z
N MET A 1 -1.66 18.69 -4.90
CA MET A 1 -1.42 18.13 -3.55
C MET A 1 -2.53 17.18 -3.13
N PHE A 2 -3.77 17.65 -2.92
CA PHE A 2 -4.89 16.80 -2.47
C PHE A 2 -5.37 15.75 -3.47
N ALA A 3 -5.17 15.98 -4.77
CA ALA A 3 -5.54 15.04 -5.83
C ALA A 3 -4.49 13.93 -6.08
N THR A 4 -3.53 13.72 -5.17
CA THR A 4 -2.42 12.77 -5.36
C THR A 4 -2.04 12.05 -4.07
N HIS A 5 -1.37 10.90 -4.20
CA HIS A 5 -0.82 10.13 -3.07
C HIS A 5 0.66 10.47 -2.74
N ARG A 6 1.20 11.57 -3.26
CA ARG A 6 2.62 11.97 -3.03
C ARG A 6 2.94 12.08 -1.53
N PRO A 7 4.12 11.64 -1.05
CA PRO A 7 4.47 11.70 0.38
C PRO A 7 4.66 13.14 0.90
N HIS A 8 4.97 14.10 0.02
CA HIS A 8 5.13 15.50 0.39
C HIS A 8 3.76 16.17 0.61
N ARG A 9 3.23 16.05 1.84
CA ARG A 9 1.95 16.62 2.29
C ARG A 9 2.10 17.29 3.67
N LEU A 10 1.13 18.12 4.07
CA LEU A 10 1.09 18.77 5.38
C LEU A 10 1.11 17.72 6.50
N ASN A 11 0.19 16.76 6.42
CA ASN A 11 0.16 15.59 7.29
C ASN A 11 0.77 14.41 6.51
N ARG A 12 1.95 13.96 6.93
CA ARG A 12 2.71 12.88 6.27
C ARG A 12 2.19 11.49 6.65
N LEU A 13 0.87 11.31 6.54
CA LEU A 13 0.19 10.06 6.84
C LEU A 13 0.05 9.24 5.57
N GLY A 14 0.72 8.09 5.54
CA GLY A 14 0.55 7.05 4.52
C GLY A 14 -0.56 6.07 4.92
N VAL A 15 -1.20 5.46 3.93
CA VAL A 15 -2.17 4.38 4.14
C VAL A 15 -1.91 3.31 3.11
N SER A 16 -1.65 2.10 3.58
CA SER A 16 -1.34 0.94 2.77
C SER A 16 -2.35 -0.16 3.06
N ARG A 17 -2.79 -0.87 2.02
CA ARG A 17 -3.56 -2.11 2.19
C ARG A 17 -2.64 -3.26 1.87
N CYS A 18 -2.07 -3.85 2.91
CA CYS A 18 -1.16 -4.98 2.78
C CYS A 18 -1.90 -6.31 2.96
N ARG A 19 -1.37 -7.38 2.38
CA ARG A 19 -1.83 -8.74 2.68
C ARG A 19 -1.13 -9.25 3.92
N LEU A 20 -1.91 -9.74 4.87
CA LEU A 20 -1.39 -10.46 6.02
C LEU A 20 -0.96 -11.88 5.60
N LEU A 21 0.29 -12.23 5.88
CA LEU A 21 0.87 -13.53 5.56
C LEU A 21 0.88 -14.45 6.80
N ARG A 22 1.36 -13.93 7.93
CA ARG A 22 1.41 -14.62 9.23
C ARG A 22 1.42 -13.62 10.39
N VAL A 23 1.04 -14.09 11.57
CA VAL A 23 1.08 -13.34 12.83
C VAL A 23 1.95 -14.11 13.83
N GLU A 24 2.94 -13.45 14.41
CA GLU A 24 3.84 -14.03 15.40
C GLU A 24 3.94 -13.12 16.62
N GLY A 25 3.08 -13.36 17.62
CA GLY A 25 2.99 -12.51 18.80
C GLY A 25 2.59 -11.07 18.43
N ARG A 26 3.56 -10.15 18.49
CA ARG A 26 3.37 -8.72 18.13
C ARG A 26 3.84 -8.40 16.71
N ASP A 27 4.38 -9.38 16.00
CA ASP A 27 4.92 -9.20 14.66
C ASP A 27 3.91 -9.61 13.60
N LEU A 28 3.56 -8.66 12.73
CA LEU A 28 2.73 -8.89 11.57
C LEU A 28 3.61 -8.99 10.33
N HIS A 29 3.57 -10.14 9.67
CA HIS A 29 4.32 -10.37 8.44
C HIS A 29 3.38 -10.12 7.28
N VAL A 30 3.72 -9.13 6.46
CA VAL A 30 2.84 -8.62 5.43
C VAL A 30 3.55 -8.55 4.07
N ALA A 31 2.77 -8.66 3.00
CA ALA A 31 3.20 -8.31 1.65
C ALA A 31 2.50 -7.03 1.20
N ASP A 32 3.05 -6.37 0.17
CA ASP A 32 2.42 -5.22 -0.49
C ASP A 32 2.38 -3.95 0.39
N LEU A 33 3.30 -3.83 1.37
CA LEU A 33 3.51 -2.62 2.17
C LEU A 33 4.44 -1.64 1.43
N ASP A 34 3.99 -0.41 1.19
CA ASP A 34 4.73 0.64 0.50
C ASP A 34 5.42 1.61 1.48
N ALA A 35 6.08 1.05 2.49
CA ALA A 35 6.83 1.80 3.50
C ALA A 35 8.30 1.40 3.48
N LEU A 36 9.20 2.36 3.74
CA LEU A 36 10.61 2.07 3.93
C LEU A 36 10.84 1.43 5.29
N ASP A 37 11.93 0.68 5.42
CA ASP A 37 12.34 0.12 6.71
C ASP A 37 12.46 1.21 7.78
N GLY A 38 12.07 0.88 9.01
CA GLY A 38 12.00 1.82 10.14
C GLY A 38 10.89 2.87 10.07
N THR A 39 10.01 2.86 9.05
CA THR A 39 8.87 3.79 9.00
C THR A 39 7.92 3.54 10.18
N PRO A 40 7.58 4.57 11.00
CA PRO A 40 6.70 4.40 12.15
C PRO A 40 5.28 3.99 11.75
N VAL A 41 4.74 2.97 12.43
CA VAL A 41 3.34 2.55 12.30
C VAL A 41 2.51 3.27 13.35
N LEU A 42 1.49 4.00 12.91
CA LEU A 42 0.62 4.79 13.79
C LEU A 42 -0.67 4.06 14.18
N ASP A 43 -1.21 3.24 13.27
CA ASP A 43 -2.47 2.52 13.47
C ASP A 43 -2.51 1.27 12.57
N ILE A 44 -3.29 0.26 12.99
CA ILE A 44 -3.53 -0.98 12.26
C ILE A 44 -5.02 -1.29 12.36
N LYS A 45 -5.68 -1.47 11.21
CA LYS A 45 -7.10 -1.84 11.15
C LYS A 45 -7.34 -2.94 10.11
N PRO A 46 -8.26 -3.89 10.38
CA PRO A 46 -8.66 -4.86 9.37
C PRO A 46 -9.39 -4.16 8.22
N TYR A 47 -9.12 -4.61 6.99
CA TYR A 47 -9.90 -4.19 5.84
C TYR A 47 -11.24 -4.92 5.82
N MET A 48 -12.34 -4.18 5.96
CA MET A 48 -13.71 -4.70 5.86
C MET A 48 -14.25 -4.39 4.46
N ARG A 49 -14.95 -5.35 3.84
CA ARG A 49 -15.50 -5.18 2.49
C ARG A 49 -16.53 -4.05 2.46
N GLU A 50 -17.21 -3.84 3.57
CA GLU A 50 -18.21 -2.82 3.82
C GLU A 50 -17.63 -1.40 3.76
N PHE A 51 -16.31 -1.23 3.92
CA PHE A 51 -15.62 0.04 3.74
C PHE A 51 -15.22 0.32 2.27
N ALA A 52 -15.47 -0.61 1.35
CA ALA A 52 -15.31 -0.33 -0.07
C ALA A 52 -16.34 0.71 -0.55
N PRO A 53 -16.06 1.43 -1.65
CA PRO A 53 -17.04 2.32 -2.25
C PRO A 53 -18.37 1.61 -2.53
N GLN A 54 -19.48 2.19 -2.07
CA GLN A 54 -20.83 1.64 -2.29
C GLN A 54 -21.34 1.85 -3.72
N THR A 55 -20.67 2.70 -4.49
CA THR A 55 -21.00 3.01 -5.89
C THR A 55 -19.86 2.56 -6.82
N PRO A 56 -20.14 2.43 -8.13
CA PRO A 56 -19.10 2.06 -9.09
C PRO A 56 -17.91 3.02 -9.06
N VAL A 57 -16.71 2.46 -8.92
CA VAL A 57 -15.46 3.23 -8.94
C VAL A 57 -15.16 3.71 -10.35
N ARG A 58 -14.87 5.00 -10.52
CA ARG A 58 -14.36 5.58 -11.76
C ARG A 58 -12.88 5.92 -11.60
N GLN A 59 -12.06 5.41 -12.51
CA GLN A 59 -10.62 5.64 -12.56
C GLN A 59 -10.22 6.04 -13.97
N PRO A 60 -9.37 7.07 -14.15
CA PRO A 60 -8.84 7.40 -15.47
C PRO A 60 -7.85 6.32 -15.95
N GLY A 61 -7.85 6.01 -17.24
CA GLY A 61 -7.06 4.91 -17.82
C GLY A 61 -5.56 4.98 -17.51
N TRP A 62 -4.97 6.18 -17.55
CA TRP A 62 -3.56 6.39 -17.24
C TRP A 62 -3.15 5.89 -15.85
N SER A 63 -4.07 5.94 -14.88
CA SER A 63 -3.80 5.46 -13.52
C SER A 63 -3.72 3.94 -13.50
N SER A 64 -4.52 3.25 -14.32
CA SER A 64 -4.46 1.80 -14.46
C SER A 64 -3.18 1.37 -15.14
N ASP A 65 -2.73 2.12 -16.15
CA ASP A 65 -1.47 1.87 -16.84
C ASP A 65 -0.26 2.05 -15.92
N LEU A 66 -0.24 3.12 -15.12
CA LEU A 66 0.80 3.37 -14.13
C LEU A 66 0.89 2.26 -13.07
N MET A 67 -0.26 1.73 -12.63
CA MET A 67 -0.32 0.75 -11.54
C MET A 67 -0.21 -0.71 -12.00
N ARG A 68 -0.14 -0.97 -13.31
CA ARG A 68 -0.20 -2.31 -13.92
C ARG A 68 0.75 -3.33 -13.28
N ASP A 69 1.97 -2.90 -12.99
CA ASP A 69 3.03 -3.75 -12.45
C ASP A 69 3.40 -3.43 -10.99
N TYR A 70 2.66 -2.54 -10.33
CA TYR A 70 3.05 -1.98 -9.03
C TYR A 70 3.19 -3.03 -7.92
N TYR A 71 2.32 -4.05 -7.91
CA TYR A 71 2.35 -5.15 -6.95
C TYR A 71 2.94 -6.45 -7.53
N ARG A 72 3.61 -6.37 -8.68
CA ARG A 72 4.22 -7.56 -9.26
C ARG A 72 5.34 -8.03 -8.33
N PRO A 73 5.41 -9.32 -7.95
CA PRO A 73 6.51 -9.83 -7.15
C PRO A 73 7.82 -9.52 -7.85
N VAL A 74 8.80 -9.02 -7.09
CA VAL A 74 10.18 -8.95 -7.57
C VAL A 74 10.63 -10.40 -7.71
N THR A 75 10.62 -10.91 -8.93
CA THR A 75 11.32 -12.16 -9.26
C THR A 75 12.80 -11.84 -9.09
N GLU A 76 13.53 -12.63 -8.29
CA GLU A 76 14.94 -12.41 -7.95
C GLU A 76 15.74 -11.91 -9.17
N GLY A 77 16.03 -10.61 -9.17
CA GLY A 77 17.04 -9.97 -10.00
C GLY A 77 18.20 -9.58 -9.08
N PRO A 78 19.43 -9.44 -9.60
CA PRO A 78 20.62 -9.39 -8.77
C PRO A 78 20.52 -8.24 -7.78
N ALA A 79 20.98 -8.49 -6.54
CA ALA A 79 21.15 -7.45 -5.54
C ALA A 79 21.88 -6.27 -6.20
N GLY A 80 21.21 -5.11 -6.23
CA GLY A 80 21.82 -3.87 -6.68
C GLY A 80 23.01 -3.50 -5.77
N PRO A 81 23.92 -2.63 -6.25
CA PRO A 81 25.22 -2.39 -5.64
C PRO A 81 25.16 -1.91 -4.19
#